data_AF-A0A9E1GSD7-F1
#
_entry.id   AF-A0A9E1GSD7-F1
#
_cell.length_a   1.000
_cell.length_b   1.000
_cell.length_c   1.000
_cell.angle_alpha   90.00
_cell.angle_beta   90.00
_cell.angle_gamma   90.00
#
_symmetry.space_group_name_H-M   'P 1'
#
loop_
_entity.id
_entity.type
_entity.pdbx_description
1 polymer ?
#
loop_
_entity_poly.entity_id
_entity_poly.type
_entity_poly.pdbx_seq_one_letter_code
_entity_poly.pdbx_strand_id
1 'polypeptide(L)'
;MKFTEGYWLPSEKANASYAMQAYEVEKIPGGMRVLATTKKIVDRGATLNLPTITIEFVAHTPDTISMEAWHYEAYDNNVPSFEKEEGIYENVSVTVNEDEAVLDTGKVQVHVQRENFGYTFEADGKVLTGSGFRNLGYMRWNRKESTMLPANNYMCEDYEPYMVSELSLQVGECVYGLGERFTAFVKNGQVVDTWNEDGGTASQVAYKCVPFYMTNNGYGILVDST
;
A
#
# COMPACT_ATOMS: atom_id res chain seq x y z
N MET A 1 -4.27 -12.40 -5.28
CA MET A 1 -5.63 -12.45 -4.71
C MET A 1 -6.53 -11.42 -5.41
N LYS A 2 -7.84 -11.67 -5.55
CA LYS A 2 -8.80 -10.69 -6.12
C LYS A 2 -9.78 -10.24 -5.03
N PHE A 3 -9.81 -8.95 -4.73
CA PHE A 3 -10.74 -8.36 -3.75
C PHE A 3 -12.02 -7.79 -4.39
N THR A 4 -12.07 -7.73 -5.72
CA THR A 4 -13.19 -7.19 -6.51
C THR A 4 -13.69 -8.21 -7.52
N GLU A 5 -14.97 -8.11 -7.88
CA GLU A 5 -15.65 -8.91 -8.90
C GLU A 5 -16.03 -7.98 -10.06
N GLY A 6 -15.01 -7.61 -10.85
CA GLY A 6 -15.11 -6.55 -11.84
C GLY A 6 -15.03 -5.16 -11.21
N TYR A 7 -15.54 -4.15 -11.91
CA TYR A 7 -15.41 -2.75 -11.49
C TYR A 7 -16.42 -2.33 -10.41
N TRP A 8 -17.62 -2.90 -10.44
CA TRP A 8 -18.75 -2.38 -9.65
C TRP A 8 -18.89 -3.01 -8.27
N LEU A 9 -18.43 -4.26 -8.12
CA LEU A 9 -18.74 -5.06 -6.94
C LEU A 9 -17.44 -5.45 -6.21
N PRO A 10 -17.37 -5.27 -4.89
CA PRO A 10 -16.38 -5.97 -4.10
C PRO A 10 -16.69 -7.48 -4.13
N SER A 11 -15.68 -8.32 -3.89
CA SER A 11 -15.93 -9.73 -3.61
C SER A 11 -16.75 -9.87 -2.34
N GLU A 12 -17.72 -10.79 -2.32
CA GLU A 12 -18.57 -11.05 -1.15
C GLU A 12 -17.74 -11.46 0.09
N LYS A 13 -16.55 -11.99 -0.15
CA LYS A 13 -15.59 -12.36 0.91
C LYS A 13 -14.81 -11.16 1.45
N ALA A 14 -14.71 -10.07 0.71
CA ALA A 14 -13.91 -8.90 1.07
C ALA A 14 -14.71 -7.88 1.89
N ASN A 15 -14.38 -7.75 3.17
CA ASN A 15 -14.87 -6.66 4.01
C ASN A 15 -13.80 -5.57 4.06
N ALA A 16 -13.87 -4.64 3.11
CA ALA A 16 -12.83 -3.63 2.89
C ALA A 16 -13.01 -2.38 3.77
N SER A 17 -11.89 -1.81 4.21
CA SER A 17 -11.80 -0.50 4.84
C SER A 17 -10.70 0.27 4.12
N TYR A 18 -11.09 1.14 3.19
CA TYR A 18 -10.18 1.90 2.34
C TYR A 18 -9.80 3.22 2.99
N ALA A 19 -8.59 3.71 2.75
CA ALA A 19 -8.22 5.08 3.10
C ALA A 19 -9.05 6.09 2.27
N MET A 20 -9.69 7.06 2.93
CA MET A 20 -10.65 7.99 2.30
C MET A 20 -10.32 9.46 2.54
N GLN A 21 -9.69 9.81 3.65
CA GLN A 21 -9.26 11.20 3.95
C GLN A 21 -7.95 11.17 4.75
N ALA A 22 -6.97 12.00 4.37
CA ALA A 22 -5.76 12.21 5.16
C ALA A 22 -6.10 13.20 6.30
N TYR A 23 -6.63 12.65 7.39
CA TYR A 23 -7.23 13.44 8.47
C TYR A 23 -6.16 14.26 9.21
N GLU A 24 -5.07 13.61 9.57
CA GLU A 24 -3.93 14.23 10.23
C GLU A 24 -2.63 13.87 9.51
N VAL A 25 -1.73 14.84 9.43
CA VAL A 25 -0.40 14.69 8.84
C VAL A 25 0.62 15.25 9.80
N GLU A 26 1.54 14.39 10.23
CA GLU A 26 2.63 14.71 11.14
C GLU A 26 3.95 14.66 10.39
N LYS A 27 4.86 15.60 10.69
CA LYS A 27 6.24 15.54 10.22
C LYS A 27 7.02 14.59 11.11
N ILE A 28 7.77 13.67 10.49
CA ILE A 28 8.65 12.72 11.18
C ILE A 28 10.06 12.80 10.60
N PRO A 29 11.09 12.24 11.27
CA PRO A 29 12.43 12.18 10.68
C PRO A 29 12.41 11.52 9.31
N GLY A 30 12.97 12.19 8.29
CA GLY A 30 13.03 11.68 6.92
C GLY A 30 11.74 11.72 6.12
N GLY A 31 10.62 12.21 6.68
CA GLY A 31 9.39 12.34 5.92
C GLY A 31 8.14 12.69 6.72
N MET A 32 7.04 12.01 6.43
CA MET A 32 5.73 12.31 7.00
C MET A 32 4.93 11.06 7.36
N ARG A 33 4.14 11.18 8.42
CA ARG A 33 3.13 10.20 8.84
C ARG A 33 1.74 10.77 8.57
N VAL A 34 0.85 9.94 8.04
CA VAL A 34 -0.52 10.27 7.70
C VAL A 34 -1.46 9.34 8.44
N LEU A 35 -2.38 9.91 9.22
CA LEU A 35 -3.52 9.17 9.75
C LEU A 35 -4.67 9.29 8.75
N ALA A 36 -4.94 8.21 8.01
CA ALA A 36 -6.04 8.15 7.07
C ALA A 36 -7.30 7.56 7.72
N THR A 37 -8.41 8.27 7.65
CA THR A 37 -9.72 7.75 8.06
C THR A 37 -10.35 6.94 6.93
N THR A 38 -11.12 5.91 7.29
CA THR A 38 -11.78 5.04 6.29
C THR A 38 -13.13 5.55 5.79
N LYS A 39 -13.48 6.76 6.20
CA LYS A 39 -14.60 7.58 5.73
C LYS A 39 -14.20 9.05 5.80
N LYS A 40 -14.86 9.89 5.01
CA LYS A 40 -14.72 11.35 5.11
C LYS A 40 -15.37 11.84 6.41
N ILE A 41 -14.64 12.64 7.17
CA ILE A 41 -15.06 13.26 8.41
C ILE A 41 -15.72 14.59 8.08
N VAL A 42 -17.04 14.68 8.31
CA VAL A 42 -17.85 15.88 8.04
C VAL A 42 -18.12 16.72 9.29
N ASP A 43 -18.04 16.09 10.47
CA ASP A 43 -18.23 16.73 11.77
C ASP A 43 -17.50 15.93 12.87
N ARG A 44 -17.52 16.44 14.10
CA ARG A 44 -16.91 15.78 15.26
C ARG A 44 -17.57 14.45 15.66
N GLY A 45 -18.84 14.24 15.32
CA GLY A 45 -19.53 12.97 15.56
C GLY A 45 -19.07 11.87 14.60
N ALA A 46 -18.52 12.24 13.44
CA ALA A 46 -17.97 11.31 12.47
C ALA A 46 -16.57 10.76 12.84
N THR A 47 -15.91 11.25 13.89
CA THR A 47 -14.55 10.83 14.30
C THR A 47 -14.50 9.60 15.19
N LEU A 48 -15.60 8.86 15.32
CA LEU A 48 -15.72 7.68 16.18
C LEU A 48 -16.38 6.51 15.42
N ASN A 49 -16.22 5.29 15.92
CA ASN A 49 -16.75 4.06 15.32
C ASN A 49 -16.31 3.80 13.86
N LEU A 50 -15.06 4.11 13.53
CA LEU A 50 -14.46 3.78 12.24
C LEU A 50 -13.01 3.27 12.40
N PRO A 51 -12.56 2.39 11.48
CA PRO A 51 -11.14 2.07 11.35
C PRO A 51 -10.33 3.24 10.80
N THR A 52 -9.04 3.27 11.12
CA THR A 52 -8.03 4.17 10.55
C THR A 52 -6.90 3.35 9.94
N ILE A 53 -6.20 3.91 8.96
CA ILE A 53 -4.97 3.36 8.42
C ILE A 53 -3.88 4.40 8.67
N THR A 54 -2.79 3.99 9.29
CA THR A 54 -1.60 4.84 9.41
C THR A 54 -0.71 4.58 8.21
N ILE A 55 -0.20 5.63 7.59
CA ILE A 55 0.74 5.57 6.47
C ILE A 55 1.98 6.38 6.81
N GLU A 56 3.16 5.85 6.56
CA GLU A 56 4.40 6.62 6.58
C GLU A 56 5.03 6.66 5.20
N PHE A 57 5.57 7.82 4.86
CA PHE A 57 6.48 8.02 3.73
C PHE A 57 7.81 8.49 4.28
N VAL A 58 8.86 7.69 4.11
CA VAL A 58 10.21 7.97 4.64
C VAL A 58 11.23 7.90 3.51
N ALA A 59 12.05 8.94 3.39
CA ALA A 59 13.16 8.96 2.45
C ALA A 59 14.38 8.25 3.06
N HIS A 60 14.95 7.31 2.29
CA HIS A 60 16.19 6.62 2.64
C HIS A 60 17.39 7.13 1.80
N THR A 61 17.11 7.63 0.60
CA THR A 61 18.02 8.37 -0.27
C THR A 61 17.21 9.48 -0.98
N PRO A 62 17.82 10.37 -1.78
CA PRO A 62 17.06 11.32 -2.59
C PRO A 62 16.08 10.67 -3.59
N ASP A 63 16.26 9.40 -3.93
CA ASP A 63 15.49 8.69 -4.96
C ASP A 63 14.82 7.39 -4.46
N THR A 64 14.91 7.09 -3.16
CA THR A 64 14.30 5.91 -2.54
C THR A 64 13.40 6.33 -1.39
N ILE A 65 12.10 6.10 -1.55
CA ILE A 65 11.07 6.35 -0.55
C ILE A 65 10.45 5.02 -0.15
N SER A 66 10.38 4.73 1.15
CA SER A 66 9.52 3.68 1.67
C SER A 66 8.10 4.24 1.87
N MET A 67 7.10 3.41 1.58
CA MET A 67 5.73 3.63 2.01
C MET A 67 5.32 2.43 2.84
N GLU A 68 5.01 2.67 4.11
CA GLU A 68 4.49 1.65 5.01
C GLU A 68 3.06 2.03 5.40
N ALA A 69 2.14 1.06 5.34
CA ALA A 69 0.75 1.27 5.75
C ALA A 69 0.27 0.13 6.63
N TRP A 70 -0.31 0.46 7.78
CA TRP A 70 -0.79 -0.51 8.76
C TRP A 70 -2.12 -0.11 9.40
N HIS A 71 -2.79 -1.10 9.99
CA HIS A 71 -4.05 -0.91 10.72
C HIS A 71 -3.87 -1.08 12.24
N TYR A 72 -3.60 -2.31 12.72
CA TYR A 72 -3.28 -2.55 14.13
C TYR A 72 -1.76 -2.59 14.34
N GLU A 73 -1.29 -2.03 15.45
CA GLU A 73 0.14 -1.94 15.79
C GLU A 73 0.63 -3.09 16.68
N ALA A 74 -0.30 -3.83 17.31
CA ALA A 74 0.03 -4.87 18.28
C ALA A 74 0.26 -6.26 17.65
N TYR A 75 0.64 -6.32 16.37
CA TYR A 75 1.04 -7.59 15.76
C TYR A 75 2.41 -8.01 16.26
N ASP A 76 2.60 -9.31 16.46
CA ASP A 76 3.93 -9.86 16.71
C ASP A 76 4.70 -9.90 15.39
N ASN A 77 5.74 -9.06 15.28
CA ASN A 77 6.54 -8.89 14.07
C ASN A 77 7.66 -9.93 13.93
N ASN A 78 7.60 -11.05 14.65
CA ASN A 78 8.54 -12.19 14.57
C ASN A 78 8.50 -12.95 13.23
N VAL A 79 8.05 -12.31 12.16
CA VAL A 79 8.14 -12.85 10.80
C VAL A 79 9.55 -12.60 10.25
N PRO A 80 10.06 -13.48 9.38
CA PRO A 80 11.23 -13.16 8.59
C PRO A 80 11.04 -11.82 7.86
N SER A 81 12.12 -11.06 7.73
CA SER A 81 12.14 -9.82 6.95
C SER A 81 13.39 -9.79 6.09
N PHE A 82 13.37 -9.00 5.01
CA PHE A 82 14.57 -8.83 4.21
C PHE A 82 15.65 -8.10 5.02
N GLU A 83 16.90 -8.55 4.89
CA GLU A 83 18.04 -7.77 5.36
C GLU A 83 18.22 -6.56 4.43
N LYS A 84 18.05 -5.36 4.97
CA LYS A 84 18.10 -4.10 4.22
C LYS A 84 19.08 -3.13 4.89
N GLU A 85 19.83 -2.38 4.09
CA GLU A 85 20.61 -1.24 4.57
C GLU A 85 19.75 0.03 4.43
N GLU A 86 19.04 0.38 5.51
CA GLU A 86 18.14 1.54 5.52
C GLU A 86 18.67 2.62 6.46
N GLY A 87 19.09 3.75 5.86
CA GLY A 87 19.36 4.99 6.59
C GLY A 87 18.17 5.94 6.49
N ILE A 88 18.15 7.00 7.30
CA ILE A 88 17.21 8.11 7.14
C ILE A 88 17.90 9.20 6.34
N TYR A 89 17.28 9.64 5.24
CA TYR A 89 17.70 10.82 4.52
C TYR A 89 17.05 12.05 5.13
N GLU A 90 17.82 12.83 5.89
CA GLU A 90 17.27 13.98 6.64
C GLU A 90 17.07 15.24 5.81
N ASN A 91 17.74 15.37 4.65
CA ASN A 91 17.64 16.55 3.80
C ASN A 91 16.36 16.50 2.94
N VAL A 92 15.22 16.52 3.62
CA VAL A 92 13.88 16.53 3.05
C VAL A 92 13.12 17.75 3.54
N SER A 93 12.13 18.17 2.77
CA SER A 93 11.16 19.17 3.22
C SER A 93 9.76 18.56 3.20
N VAL A 94 8.99 18.85 4.25
CA VAL A 94 7.58 18.48 4.30
C VAL A 94 6.75 19.75 4.42
N THR A 95 5.87 19.95 3.45
CA THR A 95 4.91 21.06 3.43
C THR A 95 3.51 20.50 3.61
N VAL A 96 2.73 21.08 4.53
CA VAL A 96 1.36 20.65 4.79
C VAL A 96 0.47 21.89 4.72
N ASN A 97 -0.51 21.86 3.84
CA ASN A 97 -1.54 22.90 3.72
C ASN A 97 -2.94 22.27 3.87
N GLU A 98 -4.01 23.01 3.53
CA GLU A 98 -5.38 22.53 3.66
C GLU A 98 -5.73 21.43 2.65
N ASP A 99 -5.13 21.46 1.46
CA ASP A 99 -5.47 20.61 0.32
C ASP A 99 -4.56 19.38 0.21
N GLU A 100 -3.26 19.55 0.48
CA GLU A 100 -2.24 18.52 0.29
C GLU A 100 -1.13 18.54 1.36
N ALA A 101 -0.44 17.42 1.47
CA ALA A 101 0.87 17.31 2.12
C ALA A 101 1.90 16.82 1.10
N VAL A 102 3.06 17.47 1.07
CA VAL A 102 4.12 17.20 0.09
C VAL A 102 5.41 16.90 0.84
N LEU A 103 5.96 15.70 0.62
CA LEU A 103 7.33 15.33 0.96
C LEU A 103 8.21 15.57 -0.26
N ASP A 104 9.28 16.34 -0.12
CA ASP A 104 10.24 16.64 -1.18
C ASP A 104 11.66 16.28 -0.75
N THR A 105 12.31 15.43 -1.55
CA THR A 105 13.70 14.97 -1.36
C THR A 105 14.70 15.63 -2.32
N GLY A 106 14.22 16.51 -3.20
CA GLY A 106 14.98 17.15 -4.28
C GLY A 106 14.99 16.37 -5.60
N LYS A 107 14.81 15.04 -5.59
CA LYS A 107 14.61 14.26 -6.83
C LYS A 107 13.22 13.65 -6.93
N VAL A 108 12.69 13.14 -5.82
CA VAL A 108 11.35 12.53 -5.75
C VAL A 108 10.48 13.35 -4.80
N GLN A 109 9.26 13.62 -5.23
CA GLN A 109 8.21 14.23 -4.44
C GLN A 109 7.08 13.23 -4.20
N VAL A 110 6.54 13.21 -2.98
CA VAL A 110 5.32 12.48 -2.64
C VAL A 110 4.24 13.49 -2.31
N HIS A 111 3.17 13.52 -3.09
CA HIS A 111 2.01 14.36 -2.84
C HIS A 111 0.91 13.50 -2.23
N VAL A 112 0.32 13.94 -1.13
CA VAL A 112 -0.83 13.30 -0.47
C VAL A 112 -1.99 14.28 -0.46
N GLN A 113 -3.07 13.92 -1.14
CA GLN A 113 -4.32 14.69 -1.12
C GLN A 113 -5.04 14.49 0.21
N ARG A 114 -5.43 15.60 0.86
CA ARG A 114 -5.99 15.56 2.21
C ARG A 114 -7.47 15.23 2.24
N GLU A 115 -8.25 15.92 1.41
CA GLU A 115 -9.71 15.79 1.43
C GLU A 115 -10.19 14.46 0.83
N ASN A 116 -9.70 14.13 -0.37
CA ASN A 116 -9.99 12.88 -1.06
C ASN A 116 -8.70 12.08 -1.11
N PHE A 117 -8.51 11.18 -0.15
CA PHE A 117 -7.23 10.50 0.02
C PHE A 117 -6.74 9.86 -1.29
N GLY A 118 -5.49 10.17 -1.59
CA GLY A 118 -4.71 9.62 -2.68
C GLY A 118 -3.29 10.13 -2.56
N TYR A 119 -2.34 9.41 -3.15
CA TYR A 119 -0.96 9.87 -3.20
C TYR A 119 -0.30 9.59 -4.54
N THR A 120 0.64 10.44 -4.93
CA THR A 120 1.45 10.29 -6.15
C THR A 120 2.94 10.38 -5.80
N PHE A 121 3.74 9.60 -6.51
CA PHE A 121 5.19 9.75 -6.56
C PHE A 121 5.53 10.48 -7.85
N GLU A 122 6.27 11.58 -7.74
CA GLU A 122 6.67 12.41 -8.86
C GLU A 122 8.19 12.57 -8.91
N ALA A 123 8.75 12.58 -10.12
CA ALA A 123 10.15 12.89 -10.36
C ALA A 123 10.28 13.67 -11.67
N ASP A 124 11.23 14.62 -11.73
CA ASP A 124 11.45 15.46 -12.91
C ASP A 124 10.17 16.15 -13.46
N GLY A 125 9.26 16.54 -12.56
CA GLY A 125 7.98 17.18 -12.89
C GLY A 125 6.97 16.27 -13.57
N LYS A 126 7.12 14.94 -13.43
CA LYS A 126 6.20 13.93 -13.95
C LYS A 126 5.73 13.01 -12.84
N VAL A 127 4.45 12.69 -12.85
CA VAL A 127 3.92 11.58 -12.06
C VAL A 127 4.54 10.28 -12.57
N LEU A 128 5.19 9.52 -11.70
CA LEU A 128 5.68 8.17 -11.99
C LEU A 128 4.55 7.17 -11.80
N THR A 129 3.94 7.17 -10.61
CA THR A 129 2.81 6.32 -10.23
C THR A 129 2.08 6.91 -9.02
N GLY A 130 0.98 6.29 -8.60
CA GLY A 130 0.25 6.70 -7.41
C GLY A 130 -0.90 5.77 -7.05
N SER A 131 -1.46 5.99 -5.87
CA SER A 131 -2.65 5.30 -5.37
C SER A 131 -3.81 6.29 -5.28
N GLY A 132 -4.90 5.98 -5.99
CA GLY A 132 -6.10 6.80 -6.02
C GLY A 132 -7.20 6.31 -5.06
N PHE A 133 -8.43 6.67 -5.42
CA PHE A 133 -9.64 6.30 -4.69
C PHE A 133 -9.79 4.78 -4.53
N ARG A 134 -9.81 4.31 -3.28
CA ARG A 134 -9.97 2.88 -2.91
C ARG A 134 -8.86 1.95 -3.42
N ASN A 135 -7.67 2.49 -3.65
CA ASN A 135 -6.49 1.70 -4.03
C ASN A 135 -5.64 1.26 -2.83
N LEU A 136 -5.76 1.93 -1.67
CA LEU A 136 -5.12 1.53 -0.41
C LEU A 136 -6.19 1.12 0.61
N GLY A 137 -6.08 -0.06 1.20
CA GLY A 137 -7.05 -0.53 2.18
C GLY A 137 -6.64 -1.72 3.01
N TYR A 138 -7.39 -1.91 4.09
CA TYR A 138 -7.36 -3.08 4.94
C TYR A 138 -8.54 -4.00 4.62
N MET A 139 -8.25 -5.26 4.35
CA MET A 139 -9.21 -6.28 3.93
C MET A 139 -9.38 -7.31 5.04
N ARG A 140 -10.64 -7.49 5.46
CA ARG A 140 -11.04 -8.60 6.33
C ARG A 140 -11.70 -9.66 5.47
N TRP A 141 -10.92 -10.63 5.03
CA TRP A 141 -11.35 -11.69 4.12
C TRP A 141 -12.07 -12.80 4.88
N ASN A 142 -13.16 -13.35 4.30
CA ASN A 142 -14.04 -14.35 4.91
C ASN A 142 -14.53 -13.99 6.33
N ARG A 143 -14.73 -12.69 6.61
CA ARG A 143 -15.15 -12.23 7.93
C ARG A 143 -16.45 -12.90 8.39
N LYS A 144 -16.41 -13.53 9.56
CA LYS A 144 -17.58 -14.08 10.24
C LYS A 144 -18.26 -13.00 11.08
N GLU A 145 -19.56 -13.18 11.30
CA GLU A 145 -20.32 -12.29 12.18
C GLU A 145 -19.81 -12.38 13.61
N SER A 146 -19.52 -11.22 14.21
CA SER A 146 -19.22 -11.10 15.62
C SER A 146 -20.48 -10.69 16.39
N THR A 147 -20.70 -11.27 17.56
CA THR A 147 -21.79 -10.85 18.45
C THR A 147 -21.34 -9.68 19.32
N MET A 148 -22.21 -8.68 19.44
CA MET A 148 -22.05 -7.57 20.41
C MET A 148 -22.81 -7.82 21.72
N LEU A 149 -23.43 -8.99 21.85
CA LEU A 149 -24.09 -9.42 23.08
C LEU A 149 -23.07 -10.11 24.01
N PRO A 150 -23.27 -10.02 25.34
CA PRO A 150 -22.39 -10.68 26.31
C PRO A 150 -22.26 -12.19 26.05
N ALA A 151 -21.07 -12.62 25.66
CA ALA A 151 -20.68 -14.01 25.42
C ALA A 151 -19.16 -14.13 25.49
N ASN A 152 -18.63 -15.35 25.58
CA ASN A 152 -17.19 -15.54 25.44
C ASN A 152 -16.73 -15.03 24.06
N ASN A 153 -15.66 -14.23 24.03
CA ASN A 153 -15.11 -13.59 22.83
C ASN A 153 -16.13 -12.70 22.07
N TYR A 154 -17.13 -12.13 22.75
CA TYR A 154 -17.95 -11.06 22.14
C TYR A 154 -17.03 -9.91 21.66
N MET A 155 -17.34 -9.30 20.52
CA MET A 155 -16.49 -8.34 19.79
C MET A 155 -15.22 -8.91 19.10
N CYS A 156 -14.86 -10.17 19.31
CA CYS A 156 -13.81 -10.79 18.52
C CYS A 156 -14.31 -11.03 17.09
N GLU A 157 -13.53 -10.62 16.10
CA GLU A 157 -13.81 -10.86 14.70
C GLU A 157 -12.91 -12.00 14.20
N ASP A 158 -13.48 -12.94 13.44
CA ASP A 158 -12.75 -14.04 12.81
C ASP A 158 -12.70 -13.79 11.30
N TYR A 159 -11.49 -13.59 10.75
CA TYR A 159 -11.21 -13.28 9.34
C TYR A 159 -9.72 -13.48 9.01
N GLU A 160 -9.39 -13.54 7.72
CA GLU A 160 -8.00 -13.41 7.26
C GLU A 160 -7.67 -11.94 6.90
N PRO A 161 -6.70 -11.28 7.56
CA PRO A 161 -6.32 -9.90 7.28
C PRO A 161 -5.43 -9.79 6.04
N TYR A 162 -5.67 -8.76 5.23
CA TYR A 162 -4.72 -8.33 4.19
C TYR A 162 -4.62 -6.80 4.15
N MET A 163 -3.42 -6.27 3.91
CA MET A 163 -3.24 -4.92 3.38
C MET A 163 -3.20 -5.01 1.85
N VAL A 164 -3.80 -4.04 1.17
CA VAL A 164 -3.73 -3.93 -0.30
C VAL A 164 -3.27 -2.54 -0.70
N SER A 165 -2.42 -2.47 -1.72
CA SER A 165 -2.04 -1.25 -2.41
C SER A 165 -2.09 -1.48 -3.92
N GLU A 166 -2.77 -0.59 -4.65
CA GLU A 166 -2.86 -0.59 -6.10
C GLU A 166 -2.24 0.68 -6.68
N LEU A 167 -1.15 0.51 -7.43
CA LEU A 167 -0.41 1.60 -8.05
C LEU A 167 -0.80 1.77 -9.53
N SER A 168 -1.00 3.01 -9.95
CA SER A 168 -1.38 3.35 -11.32
C SER A 168 -0.27 3.04 -12.33
N LEU A 169 -0.66 2.58 -13.50
CA LEU A 169 0.22 2.45 -14.68
C LEU A 169 -0.27 3.40 -15.77
N GLN A 170 0.66 4.07 -16.45
CA GLN A 170 0.36 4.99 -17.53
C GLN A 170 0.07 4.25 -18.85
N VAL A 171 -0.42 5.01 -19.84
CA VAL A 171 -0.65 4.49 -21.19
C VAL A 171 0.67 4.00 -21.78
N GLY A 172 0.72 2.72 -22.16
CA GLY A 172 1.93 2.08 -22.73
C GLY A 172 2.96 1.66 -21.68
N GLU A 173 2.67 1.83 -20.40
CA GLU A 173 3.57 1.39 -19.34
C GLU A 173 3.55 -0.14 -19.20
N CYS A 174 4.74 -0.72 -19.18
CA CYS A 174 4.98 -2.15 -19.11
C CYS A 174 5.75 -2.49 -17.84
N VAL A 175 5.34 -3.58 -17.18
CA VAL A 175 5.92 -4.09 -15.93
C VAL A 175 6.83 -5.28 -16.21
N TYR A 176 7.97 -5.34 -15.52
CA TYR A 176 9.02 -6.35 -15.64
C TYR A 176 9.54 -6.80 -14.27
N GLY A 177 10.23 -7.95 -14.22
CA GLY A 177 10.85 -8.47 -12.99
C GLY A 177 10.02 -9.56 -12.32
N LEU A 178 9.82 -9.41 -11.00
CA LEU A 178 9.20 -10.39 -10.10
C LEU A 178 9.99 -11.69 -9.93
N GLY A 179 11.31 -11.63 -10.14
CA GLY A 179 12.23 -12.76 -10.08
C GLY A 179 12.42 -13.50 -11.40
N GLU A 180 12.85 -14.75 -11.33
CA GLU A 180 13.01 -15.65 -12.48
C GLU A 180 11.63 -16.20 -12.90
N ARG A 181 11.08 -15.68 -14.00
CA ARG A 181 9.76 -16.09 -14.51
C ARG A 181 9.86 -16.64 -15.93
N PHE A 182 9.13 -17.71 -16.19
CA PHE A 182 9.09 -18.39 -17.51
C PHE A 182 7.84 -18.06 -18.33
N THR A 183 6.97 -17.19 -17.80
CA THR A 183 5.86 -16.58 -18.54
C THR A 183 6.36 -15.48 -19.49
N ALA A 184 5.43 -14.84 -20.23
CA ALA A 184 5.77 -13.69 -21.06
C ALA A 184 6.58 -12.63 -20.29
N PHE A 185 7.55 -12.03 -20.98
CA PHE A 185 8.51 -11.10 -20.38
C PHE A 185 7.82 -9.90 -19.72
N VAL A 186 6.88 -9.27 -20.44
CA VAL A 186 6.00 -8.22 -19.92
C VAL A 186 4.93 -8.82 -19.01
N LYS A 187 4.78 -8.28 -17.79
CA LYS A 187 3.91 -8.81 -16.72
C LYS A 187 2.49 -8.27 -16.72
N ASN A 188 2.20 -7.26 -17.55
CA ASN A 188 0.85 -6.71 -17.69
C ASN A 188 -0.16 -7.83 -18.02
N GLY A 189 -1.26 -7.86 -17.27
CA GLY A 189 -2.31 -8.87 -17.42
C GLY A 189 -2.04 -10.20 -16.70
N GLN A 190 -0.89 -10.37 -16.05
CA GLN A 190 -0.57 -11.56 -15.27
C GLN A 190 -0.87 -11.35 -13.78
N VAL A 191 -1.32 -12.41 -13.12
CA VAL A 191 -1.28 -12.52 -11.65
C VAL A 191 -0.03 -13.33 -11.32
N VAL A 192 0.80 -12.80 -10.43
CA VAL A 192 2.10 -13.39 -10.10
C VAL A 192 2.18 -13.53 -8.59
N ASP A 193 2.28 -14.77 -8.12
CA ASP A 193 2.53 -15.08 -6.72
C ASP A 193 4.06 -15.20 -6.50
N THR A 194 4.59 -14.50 -5.50
CA THR A 194 6.01 -14.52 -5.12
C THR A 194 6.27 -15.62 -4.10
N TRP A 195 6.15 -16.87 -4.55
CA TRP A 195 6.34 -18.07 -3.75
C TRP A 195 7.32 -19.02 -4.45
N ASN A 196 8.42 -19.38 -3.79
CA ASN A 196 9.41 -20.29 -4.36
C ASN A 196 8.87 -21.72 -4.38
N GLU A 197 8.85 -22.34 -5.56
CA GLU A 197 8.36 -23.70 -5.72
C GLU A 197 9.03 -24.41 -6.91
N ASP A 198 9.12 -25.74 -6.83
CA ASP A 198 9.71 -26.59 -7.87
C ASP A 198 8.69 -26.93 -8.95
N GLY A 199 8.65 -26.12 -10.01
CA GLY A 199 7.67 -26.24 -11.10
C GLY A 199 8.25 -26.38 -12.51
N GLY A 200 9.55 -26.63 -12.63
CA GLY A 200 10.26 -26.62 -13.91
C GLY A 200 10.30 -25.24 -14.57
N THR A 201 10.54 -25.18 -15.88
CA THR A 201 10.73 -23.94 -16.64
C THR A 201 9.64 -23.69 -17.70
N ALA A 202 8.51 -24.38 -17.58
CA ALA A 202 7.42 -24.35 -18.56
C ALA A 202 6.04 -24.08 -17.90
N SER A 203 6.03 -23.38 -16.77
CA SER A 203 4.82 -23.00 -16.03
C SER A 203 4.95 -21.58 -15.44
N GLN A 204 3.91 -21.13 -14.75
CA GLN A 204 3.91 -19.86 -13.99
C GLN A 204 4.72 -19.92 -12.68
N VAL A 205 5.02 -21.14 -12.23
CA VAL A 205 5.77 -21.39 -11.00
C VAL A 205 7.24 -20.98 -11.20
N ALA A 206 7.89 -20.55 -10.11
CA ALA A 206 9.25 -20.03 -10.16
C ALA A 206 10.08 -20.49 -8.97
N TYR A 207 11.34 -20.83 -9.24
CA TYR A 207 12.33 -21.17 -8.21
C TYR A 207 12.85 -19.95 -7.46
N LYS A 208 12.91 -18.79 -8.13
CA LYS A 208 13.57 -17.57 -7.64
C LYS A 208 12.59 -16.40 -7.71
N CYS A 209 11.64 -16.35 -6.79
CA CYS A 209 10.73 -15.22 -6.64
C CYS A 209 11.44 -14.06 -5.95
N VAL A 210 11.26 -12.86 -6.49
CA VAL A 210 11.71 -11.61 -5.86
C VAL A 210 10.53 -10.65 -5.93
N PRO A 211 10.01 -10.11 -4.81
CA PRO A 211 8.87 -9.19 -4.81
C PRO A 211 9.26 -7.77 -5.27
N PHE A 212 10.07 -7.69 -6.32
CA PHE A 212 10.53 -6.46 -6.94
C PHE A 212 10.11 -6.44 -8.41
N TYR A 213 9.48 -5.35 -8.83
CA TYR A 213 9.22 -5.08 -10.24
C TYR A 213 9.75 -3.71 -10.63
N MET A 214 9.95 -3.52 -11.93
CA MET A 214 10.30 -2.22 -12.51
C MET A 214 9.47 -1.97 -13.76
N THR A 215 9.41 -0.73 -14.20
CA THR A 215 8.64 -0.34 -15.39
C THR A 215 9.49 0.39 -16.42
N ASN A 216 9.00 0.46 -17.65
CA ASN A 216 9.62 1.28 -18.71
C ASN A 216 9.43 2.79 -18.50
N ASN A 217 8.73 3.22 -17.43
CA ASN A 217 8.66 4.61 -17.00
C ASN A 217 9.80 5.00 -16.04
N GLY A 218 10.73 4.09 -15.75
CA GLY A 218 12.00 4.42 -15.09
C GLY A 218 11.98 4.37 -13.57
N TYR A 219 11.02 3.65 -12.97
CA TYR A 219 10.99 3.39 -11.53
C TYR A 219 10.88 1.89 -11.22
N GLY A 220 11.18 1.54 -9.96
CA GLY A 220 11.03 0.19 -9.43
C GLY A 220 10.34 0.20 -8.08
N ILE A 221 9.67 -0.90 -7.74
CA ILE A 221 8.96 -1.10 -6.49
C ILE A 221 9.39 -2.44 -5.91
N LEU A 222 9.89 -2.41 -4.68
CA LEU A 222 10.07 -3.58 -3.82
C LEU A 222 8.89 -3.63 -2.86
N VAL A 223 8.17 -4.75 -2.83
CA VAL A 223 7.20 -5.05 -1.77
C VAL A 223 7.94 -5.78 -0.66
N ASP A 224 8.20 -5.08 0.44
CA ASP A 224 8.93 -5.59 1.60
C ASP A 224 8.05 -6.51 2.46
N SER A 225 7.83 -7.72 1.96
CA SER A 225 7.09 -8.78 2.63
C SER A 225 7.66 -10.13 2.17
N THR A 226 7.93 -11.02 3.12
CA THR A 226 8.49 -12.36 2.87
C THR A 226 7.43 -13.44 2.88
#